data_AF-A0A929B3V6-F1
#
_entry.id   AF-A0A929B3V6-F1
#
_cell.length_a   1.000
_cell.length_b   1.000
_cell.length_c   1.000
_cell.angle_alpha   90.00
_cell.angle_beta   90.00
_cell.angle_gamma   90.00
#
_symmetry.space_group_name_H-M   'P 1'
#
loop_
_entity.id
_entity.type
_entity.pdbx_description
1 polymer ?
#
loop_
_entity_poly.entity_id
_entity_poly.type
_entity_poly.pdbx_seq_one_letter_code
_entity_poly.pdbx_strand_id
1 'polypeptide(L)' 'MKLRYRGISYQPQEALVEIIPSNIAARFLGKTYVVRRPVNSFSPRLGLRQYRGIAYGD' A
#
# COMPACT_ATOMS: atom_id res chain seq x y z
N MET A 1 -15.16 12.40 11.16
CA MET A 1 -15.68 11.01 11.16
C MET A 1 -14.53 10.06 11.47
N LYS A 2 -14.71 9.08 12.38
CA LYS A 2 -13.69 8.05 12.68
C LYS A 2 -13.99 6.80 11.84
N LEU A 3 -13.11 6.49 10.88
CA LEU A 3 -13.24 5.29 10.04
C LEU A 3 -12.89 4.04 10.85
N ARG A 4 -13.68 2.98 10.69
CA ARG A 4 -13.49 1.69 11.37
C ARG A 4 -13.51 0.58 10.33
N TYR A 5 -12.59 -0.38 10.45
CA TYR A 5 -12.54 -1.58 9.62
C TYR A 5 -12.42 -2.80 10.52
N ARG A 6 -13.39 -3.72 10.46
CA ARG A 6 -13.44 -4.94 11.29
C ARG A 6 -13.20 -4.69 12.80
N GLY A 7 -13.80 -3.63 13.34
CA GLY A 7 -13.66 -3.27 14.77
C GLY A 7 -12.39 -2.52 15.13
N ILE A 8 -11.40 -2.44 14.23
CA ILE A 8 -10.17 -1.66 14.42
C ILE A 8 -10.44 -0.21 14.01
N SER A 9 -10.10 0.73 14.90
CA SER A 9 -10.21 2.17 14.59
C SER A 9 -9.04 2.60 13.71
N TYR A 10 -9.37 3.23 12.58
CA TYR A 10 -8.37 3.80 11.69
C TYR A 10 -7.75 5.03 12.36
N GLN A 11 -6.46 4.97 12.67
CA GLN A 11 -5.68 6.14 13.03
C GLN A 11 -5.02 6.65 11.75
N PRO A 12 -5.47 7.79 11.17
CA PRO A 12 -4.80 8.37 10.03
C PRO A 12 -3.41 8.82 10.49
N GLN A 13 -2.37 8.22 9.92
CA GLN A 13 -1.03 8.78 10.00
C GLN A 13 -0.81 9.61 8.73
N GLU A 14 -0.46 10.88 8.90
CA GLU A 14 0.04 11.73 7.82
C GLU A 14 1.46 11.29 7.45
N ALA A 15 1.59 10.09 6.90
CA ALA A 15 2.83 9.66 6.29
C ALA A 15 2.88 10.28 4.89
N LEU A 16 3.69 11.33 4.73
CA LEU A 16 4.05 11.84 3.41
C LEU A 16 4.85 10.74 2.70
N VAL A 17 4.18 9.99 1.82
CA VAL A 17 4.82 8.95 1.02
C VAL A 17 5.53 9.62 -0.15
N GLU A 18 6.83 9.79 -0.01
CA GLU A 18 7.68 10.20 -1.13
C GLU A 18 7.81 9.04 -2.13
N ILE A 19 7.54 9.33 -3.40
CA ILE A 19 7.59 8.36 -4.49
C ILE A 19 8.61 8.78 -5.54
N ILE A 20 9.37 7.81 -6.04
CA ILE A 20 10.31 8.01 -7.14
C ILE A 20 9.92 7.14 -8.35
N PRO A 21 10.14 7.63 -9.58
CA PRO A 21 9.99 6.81 -10.77
C PRO A 21 10.99 5.65 -10.71
N SER A 22 10.52 4.46 -11.05
CA SER A 22 11.39 3.30 -11.25
C SER A 22 11.82 3.21 -12.72
N ASN A 23 12.81 2.37 -12.99
CA ASN A 23 13.26 2.08 -14.36
C ASN A 23 12.34 1.08 -15.08
N ILE A 24 11.18 0.74 -14.51
CA ILE A 24 10.25 -0.26 -15.03
C ILE A 24 9.03 0.45 -15.61
N ALA A 25 8.66 0.06 -16.83
CA ALA A 25 7.42 0.47 -17.48
C ALA A 25 6.41 -0.67 -17.45
N ALA A 26 5.15 -0.34 -17.15
CA ALA A 26 4.02 -1.26 -17.18
C ALA A 26 2.98 -0.80 -18.20
N ARG A 27 2.23 -1.75 -18.77
CA ARG A 27 1.15 -1.45 -19.70
C ARG A 27 -0.20 -1.79 -19.08
N PHE A 28 -1.10 -0.82 -19.06
CA PHE A 28 -2.46 -0.98 -18.55
C PHE A 28 -3.46 -0.30 -19.50
N LEU A 29 -4.48 -1.03 -19.93
CA LEU A 29 -5.48 -0.55 -20.90
C LEU A 29 -4.86 0.07 -22.17
N GLY A 30 -3.80 -0.56 -22.67
CA GLY A 30 -3.08 -0.11 -23.87
C GLY A 30 -2.11 1.05 -23.66
N LYS A 31 -2.16 1.74 -22.50
CA LYS A 31 -1.27 2.86 -22.16
C LYS A 31 -0.05 2.38 -21.36
N THR A 32 1.10 2.99 -21.63
CA THR A 32 2.35 2.70 -20.92
C THR A 32 2.56 3.70 -19.79
N TYR A 33 2.89 3.20 -18.60
CA TYR A 33 3.10 3.98 -17.39
C TYR A 33 4.44 3.61 -16.77
N VAL A 34 5.14 4.61 -16.24
CA VAL A 34 6.33 4.38 -15.42
C VAL A 34 5.89 3.98 -14.02
N VAL A 35 6.32 2.80 -13.57
CA VAL A 35 6.00 2.32 -12.24
C VAL A 35 6.71 3.21 -11.22
N ARG A 36 6.01 3.65 -10.18
CA ARG A 36 6.58 4.48 -9.10
C ARG A 36 6.69 3.63 -7.83
N ARG A 37 7.77 3.81 -7.08
CA ARG A 37 8.00 3.10 -5.80
C ARG A 37 8.20 4.09 -4.65
N PRO A 38 7.80 3.74 -3.43
CA PRO A 38 8.07 4.56 -2.26
C PRO A 38 9.59 4.59 -1.98
N VAL A 39 10.10 5.75 -1.56
CA VAL A 39 11.50 5.92 -1.14
C VAL A 39 11.72 5.27 0.23
N ASN A 40 10.76 5.44 1.13
CA ASN A 40 10.82 4.91 2.49
C ASN A 40 10.00 3.62 2.61
N SER A 41 10.53 2.63 3.33
CA SER A 41 9.80 1.41 3.68
C SER A 41 8.63 1.76 4.59
N PHE A 42 7.41 1.53 4.12
CA PHE A 42 6.21 1.64 4.94
C PHE A 42 5.85 0.26 5.50
N SER A 43 5.84 0.13 6.82
CA SER A 43 5.27 -1.05 7.49
C SER A 43 3.75 -0.86 7.60
N PRO A 44 2.95 -1.74 6.97
CA PRO A 44 1.50 -1.67 7.13
C PRO A 44 1.13 -1.89 8.60
N ARG A 45 0.53 -0.87 9.24
CA ARG A 45 0.07 -0.95 10.64
C ARG A 45 -1.12 -1.90 10.84
N LEU A 46 -1.78 -2.29 9.75
CA LEU A 46 -2.71 -3.40 9.77
C LEU A 46 -1.89 -4.67 9.68
N GLY A 47 -1.69 -5.32 10.84
CA GLY A 47 -1.09 -6.65 10.93
C GLY A 47 -1.71 -7.55 9.86
N LEU A 48 -0.83 -8.25 9.16
CA LEU A 48 -1.03 -8.96 7.90
C LEU A 48 -2.48 -9.37 7.60
N ARG A 49 -2.92 -8.94 6.41
CA ARG A 49 -4.20 -9.32 5.80
C ARG A 49 -4.28 -10.84 5.68
N GLN A 50 -5.01 -11.47 6.60
CA GLN A 50 -5.57 -12.78 6.32
C GLN A 50 -6.58 -12.63 5.17
N TYR A 51 -6.24 -13.13 3.99
CA TYR A 51 -7.19 -13.25 2.89
C TYR A 51 -7.54 -14.74 2.75
N ARG A 52 -8.81 -15.08 2.96
CA ARG A 52 -9.31 -16.48 2.94
C ARG A 52 -8.50 -17.44 3.84
N GLY A 53 -8.08 -16.97 5.01
CA GLY A 53 -7.32 -17.78 5.98
C GLY A 53 -5.83 -17.91 5.67
N ILE A 54 -5.34 -17.34 4.56
CA ILE A 54 -3.92 -17.32 4.24
C ILE A 54 -3.32 -16.03 4.79
N ALA A 55 -2.37 -16.16 5.72
CA ALA A 55 -1.54 -15.06 6.15
C ALA A 55 -0.48 -14.80 5.08
N TYR A 56 -0.45 -13.59 4.54
CA TYR A 56 0.61 -13.16 3.64
C TYR A 56 1.60 -12.32 4.44
N GLY A 57 2.80 -12.84 4.68
CA GLY A 57 3.96 -12.08 5.16
C GLY A 57 4.80 -12.84 6.20
N ASP A 58 6.11 -12.86 5.94
CA ASP A 58 7.18 -12.96 6.95
C ASP A 58 7.40 -11.60 7.63
#